data_AF-A0ABD1KJT7-F1
#
_entry.id   AF-A0ABD1KJT7-F1
#
_cell.length_a   1.000
_cell.length_b   1.000
_cell.length_c   1.000
_cell.angle_alpha   90.00
_cell.angle_beta   90.00
_cell.angle_gamma   90.00
#
_symmetry.space_group_name_H-M   'P 1'
#
loop_
_entity.id
_entity.type
_entity.pdbx_description
1 polymer ?
#
loop_
_entity_poly.entity_id
_entity_poly.type
_entity_poly.pdbx_seq_one_letter_code
_entity_poly.pdbx_strand_id
1 'polypeptide(L)'
;MSDNECLIHVDFSENYTCKLASEIQAMHFSQTQATLHTGVLYTGGVEEHMCFGTISPSKEKSPPAIWVHLSPILDEVKAFYPSIEVVHFFSDGPTTQYRQKGNFFLLSTEHLNRGFKRSTWNFFEAGHGKGAPDGVGGHLKRTADKLVSQGRDIGSAQDLYRALVDSGTVRVFYIAEDVVEHPQKNA
;
A
#
# COMPACT_ATOMS: atom_id res chain seq x y z
N MET A 1 -15.64 14.97 7.40
CA MET A 1 -15.54 13.64 8.03
C MET A 1 -15.53 13.87 9.52
N SER A 2 -16.31 13.10 10.27
CA SER A 2 -16.45 13.29 11.72
C SER A 2 -15.19 12.81 12.44
N ASP A 3 -14.92 13.32 13.65
CA ASP A 3 -13.67 13.05 14.39
C ASP A 3 -13.43 11.57 14.76
N ASN A 4 -14.46 10.72 14.64
CA ASN A 4 -14.39 9.28 14.86
C ASN A 4 -14.33 8.46 13.55
N GLU A 5 -14.09 9.11 12.42
CA GLU A 5 -14.05 8.50 11.09
C GLU A 5 -12.70 8.75 10.42
N CYS A 6 -12.20 7.77 9.67
CA CYS A 6 -11.04 7.95 8.78
C CYS A 6 -11.33 7.44 7.36
N LEU A 7 -10.59 7.96 6.40
CA LEU A 7 -10.60 7.56 5.00
C LEU A 7 -9.21 7.08 4.59
N ILE A 8 -9.13 5.85 4.08
CA ILE A 8 -7.93 5.26 3.51
C ILE A 8 -8.14 5.18 1.99
N HIS A 9 -7.49 6.10 1.27
CA HIS A 9 -7.48 6.12 -0.19
C HIS A 9 -6.27 5.32 -0.68
N VAL A 10 -6.48 4.24 -1.44
CA VAL A 10 -5.42 3.30 -1.82
C VAL A 10 -5.44 2.96 -3.30
N ASP A 11 -4.25 2.64 -3.81
CA ASP A 11 -4.07 1.99 -5.10
C ASP A 11 -2.78 1.15 -5.14
N PHE A 12 -2.72 0.18 -6.05
CA PHE A 12 -1.49 -0.50 -6.40
C PHE A 12 -0.76 0.31 -7.46
N SER A 13 0.39 0.87 -7.11
CA SER A 13 1.27 1.44 -8.13
C SER A 13 1.78 0.35 -9.06
N GLU A 14 2.11 0.71 -10.29
CA GLU A 14 2.91 -0.15 -11.16
C GLU A 14 4.18 -0.58 -10.42
N ASN A 15 4.47 -1.89 -10.46
CA ASN A 15 5.58 -2.50 -9.76
C ASN A 15 6.89 -1.78 -10.09
N TYR A 16 7.75 -1.60 -9.09
CA TYR A 16 9.08 -1.06 -9.30
C TYR A 16 9.99 -2.16 -9.81
N THR A 17 10.59 -1.96 -10.99
CA THR A 17 11.65 -2.82 -11.49
C THR A 17 12.95 -2.45 -10.78
N CYS A 18 13.54 -3.42 -10.07
CA CYS A 18 14.81 -3.27 -9.36
C CYS A 18 15.95 -2.97 -10.33
N LYS A 19 16.85 -2.08 -9.92
CA LYS A 19 17.94 -1.56 -10.77
C LYS A 19 19.23 -1.50 -9.96
N LEU A 20 20.33 -1.84 -10.62
CA LEU A 20 21.67 -1.63 -10.10
C LEU A 20 22.24 -0.34 -10.69
N ALA A 21 23.07 0.37 -9.92
CA ALA A 21 23.67 1.62 -10.37
C ALA A 21 24.65 1.42 -11.53
N SER A 22 25.32 0.27 -11.56
CA SER A 22 26.09 -0.20 -12.72
C SER A 22 25.49 -1.51 -13.23
N GLU A 23 24.71 -1.44 -14.32
CA GLU A 23 24.13 -2.63 -14.93
C GLU A 23 25.18 -3.37 -15.78
N ILE A 24 25.50 -4.61 -15.41
CA ILE A 24 26.15 -5.55 -16.32
C ILE A 24 25.05 -6.07 -17.27
N GLN A 25 25.31 -6.11 -18.58
CA GLN A 25 24.32 -6.48 -19.62
C GLN A 25 23.47 -7.74 -19.31
N ALA A 26 24.02 -8.70 -18.55
CA ALA A 26 23.31 -9.92 -18.15
C ALA A 26 22.15 -9.68 -17.17
N MET A 27 22.20 -8.64 -16.34
CA MET A 27 21.14 -8.33 -15.36
C MET A 27 19.93 -7.66 -15.99
N HIS A 28 20.04 -7.18 -17.23
CA HIS A 28 18.91 -6.59 -17.97
C HIS A 28 17.77 -7.60 -18.20
N PHE A 29 18.07 -8.90 -18.26
CA PHE A 29 17.10 -9.96 -18.55
C PHE A 29 16.52 -10.67 -17.32
N SER A 30 16.99 -10.35 -16.11
CA SER A 30 16.61 -11.03 -14.86
C SER A 30 16.21 -10.05 -13.74
N GLN A 31 15.67 -8.89 -14.11
CA GLN A 31 15.30 -7.85 -13.14
C GLN A 31 14.15 -8.33 -12.23
N THR A 32 14.40 -8.31 -10.93
CA THR A 32 13.37 -8.52 -9.91
C THR A 32 12.43 -7.31 -9.86
N GLN A 33 11.22 -7.52 -9.36
CA GLN A 33 10.26 -6.43 -9.21
C GLN A 33 9.73 -6.41 -7.77
N ALA A 34 9.40 -5.23 -7.28
CA ALA A 34 8.72 -5.03 -6.03
C ALA A 34 7.30 -4.49 -6.28
N THR A 35 6.32 -5.03 -5.57
CA THR A 35 4.96 -4.48 -5.56
C THR A 35 4.86 -3.36 -4.53
N LEU A 36 4.23 -2.26 -4.95
CA LEU A 36 3.95 -1.10 -4.11
C LEU A 36 2.44 -0.93 -3.98
N HIS A 37 1.92 -1.06 -2.76
CA HIS A 37 0.56 -0.66 -2.43
C HIS A 37 0.62 0.64 -1.64
N THR A 38 0.08 1.70 -2.23
CA THR A 38 0.27 3.08 -1.79
C THR A 38 -1.05 3.70 -1.41
N GLY A 39 -1.03 4.68 -0.51
CA GLY A 39 -2.24 5.36 -0.13
C GLY A 39 -2.03 6.62 0.69
N VAL A 40 -3.16 7.22 1.01
CA VAL A 40 -3.27 8.40 1.87
C VAL A 40 -4.34 8.13 2.92
N LEU A 41 -3.97 8.32 4.19
CA LEU A 41 -4.87 8.28 5.33
C LEU A 41 -5.31 9.71 5.68
N TYR A 42 -6.62 9.93 5.69
CA TYR A 42 -7.26 11.15 6.18
C TYR A 42 -8.02 10.80 7.46
N THR A 43 -7.87 11.61 8.50
CA THR A 43 -8.54 11.40 9.79
C THR A 43 -9.46 12.58 10.07
N GLY A 44 -10.71 12.34 10.47
CA GLY A 44 -11.62 13.41 10.86
C GLY A 44 -11.06 14.22 12.03
N GLY A 45 -11.26 15.54 11.99
CA GLY A 45 -10.71 16.45 13.00
C GLY A 45 -9.19 16.69 12.90
N VAL A 46 -8.49 16.04 11.96
CA VAL A 46 -7.05 16.25 11.71
C VAL A 46 -6.86 16.89 10.34
N GLU A 47 -6.17 18.04 10.30
CA GLU A 47 -5.93 18.79 9.05
C GLU A 47 -4.87 18.12 8.17
N GLU A 48 -3.82 17.57 8.80
CA GLU A 48 -2.75 16.87 8.10
C GLU A 48 -3.16 15.45 7.72
N HIS A 49 -2.74 15.02 6.54
CA HIS A 49 -2.94 13.66 6.04
C HIS A 49 -1.62 12.88 6.07
N MET A 50 -1.70 11.57 6.24
CA MET A 50 -0.53 10.69 6.23
C MET A 50 -0.44 9.96 4.89
N CYS A 51 0.61 10.22 4.12
CA CYS A 51 0.97 9.41 2.96
C CYS A 51 1.68 8.14 3.41
N PHE A 52 1.33 7.00 2.83
CA PHE A 52 1.98 5.72 3.14
C PHE A 52 2.22 4.85 1.91
N GLY A 53 3.15 3.91 2.05
CA GLY A 53 3.40 2.87 1.07
C GLY A 53 3.81 1.56 1.73
N THR A 54 3.40 0.44 1.17
CA THR A 54 3.88 -0.89 1.57
C THR A 54 4.61 -1.52 0.39
N ILE A 55 5.71 -2.21 0.69
CA ILE A 55 6.60 -2.81 -0.31
C ILE A 55 6.67 -4.31 -0.05
N SER A 56 6.46 -5.11 -1.09
CA SER A 56 6.57 -6.57 -1.03
C SER A 56 7.31 -7.11 -2.25
N PRO A 57 8.08 -8.21 -2.12
CA PRO A 57 8.56 -8.99 -3.26
C PRO A 57 7.43 -9.76 -3.98
N SER A 58 6.34 -10.11 -3.27
CA SER A 58 5.22 -10.83 -3.86
C SER A 58 4.47 -9.94 -4.84
N LYS A 59 4.06 -10.52 -5.98
CA LYS A 59 3.25 -9.84 -7.00
C LYS A 59 1.75 -10.05 -6.81
N GLU A 60 1.35 -10.78 -5.78
CA GLU A 60 -0.04 -11.08 -5.47
C GLU A 60 -0.84 -9.82 -5.15
N LYS A 61 -2.00 -9.69 -5.81
CA LYS A 61 -2.94 -8.57 -5.64
C LYS A 61 -4.36 -9.07 -5.35
N SER A 62 -4.46 -10.30 -4.85
CA SER A 62 -5.71 -10.93 -4.45
C SER A 62 -6.31 -10.22 -3.21
N PRO A 63 -7.58 -10.44 -2.87
CA PRO A 63 -8.19 -9.81 -1.70
C PRO A 63 -7.42 -10.06 -0.39
N PRO A 64 -6.97 -11.28 -0.06
CA PRO A 64 -6.13 -11.48 1.13
C PRO A 64 -4.85 -10.63 1.11
N ALA A 65 -4.17 -10.55 -0.04
CA ALA A 65 -2.97 -9.72 -0.19
C ALA A 65 -3.26 -8.23 0.06
N ILE A 66 -4.41 -7.72 -0.44
CA ILE A 66 -4.85 -6.34 -0.17
C ILE A 66 -4.97 -6.09 1.34
N TRP A 67 -5.60 -7.00 2.07
CA TRP A 67 -5.78 -6.87 3.52
C TRP A 67 -4.47 -7.00 4.31
N VAL A 68 -3.53 -7.82 3.83
CA VAL A 68 -2.16 -7.87 4.37
C VAL A 68 -1.47 -6.52 4.20
N HIS A 69 -1.55 -5.92 3.01
CA HIS A 69 -0.99 -4.58 2.74
C HIS A 69 -1.69 -3.46 3.54
N LEU A 70 -2.97 -3.62 3.87
CA LEU A 70 -3.71 -2.67 4.73
C LEU A 70 -3.41 -2.85 6.22
N SER A 71 -3.01 -4.04 6.66
CA SER A 71 -2.81 -4.37 8.08
C SER A 71 -1.97 -3.33 8.84
N PRO A 72 -0.73 -3.00 8.43
CA PRO A 72 0.09 -2.05 9.18
C PRO A 72 -0.57 -0.67 9.30
N ILE A 73 -1.32 -0.24 8.28
CA ILE A 73 -2.02 1.05 8.31
C ILE A 73 -3.17 1.01 9.30
N LEU A 74 -3.95 -0.08 9.31
CA LEU A 74 -5.06 -0.25 10.24
C LEU A 74 -4.57 -0.35 11.70
N ASP A 75 -3.44 -1.01 11.92
CA ASP A 75 -2.80 -1.10 13.23
C ASP A 75 -2.33 0.28 13.70
N GLU A 76 -1.76 1.09 12.81
CA GLU A 76 -1.42 2.49 13.10
C GLU A 76 -2.65 3.36 13.40
N VAL A 77 -3.74 3.20 12.65
CA VAL A 77 -4.99 3.92 12.93
C VAL A 77 -5.44 3.64 14.36
N LYS A 78 -5.41 2.37 14.80
CA LYS A 78 -5.80 2.01 16.16
C LYS A 78 -4.82 2.50 17.22
N ALA A 79 -3.52 2.52 16.91
CA ALA A 79 -2.49 2.97 17.84
C ALA A 79 -2.51 4.50 18.04
N PHE A 80 -2.63 5.28 16.96
CA PHE A 80 -2.48 6.74 16.99
C PHE A 80 -3.83 7.48 17.06
N TYR A 81 -4.91 6.87 16.58
CA TYR A 81 -6.25 7.46 16.55
C TYR A 81 -7.28 6.50 17.19
N PRO A 82 -7.15 6.19 18.50
CA PRO A 82 -7.99 5.18 19.16
C PRO A 82 -9.48 5.52 19.19
N SER A 83 -9.85 6.78 19.01
CA SER A 83 -11.25 7.25 18.89
C SER A 83 -11.91 6.89 17.57
N ILE A 84 -11.17 6.39 16.57
CA ILE A 84 -11.71 6.05 15.27
C ILE A 84 -12.51 4.74 15.35
N GLU A 85 -13.79 4.87 15.05
CA GLU A 85 -14.77 3.78 15.07
C GLU A 85 -15.22 3.39 13.66
N VAL A 86 -15.06 4.27 12.67
CA VAL A 86 -15.52 4.05 11.29
C VAL A 86 -14.35 4.21 10.33
N VAL A 87 -14.15 3.23 9.46
CA VAL A 87 -13.12 3.28 8.41
C VAL A 87 -13.77 3.26 7.03
N HIS A 88 -13.44 4.25 6.22
CA HIS A 88 -13.84 4.34 4.83
C HIS A 88 -12.64 3.96 3.95
N PHE A 89 -12.81 3.02 3.05
CA PHE A 89 -11.83 2.72 2.01
C PHE A 89 -12.26 3.38 0.69
N PHE A 90 -11.29 3.84 -0.07
CA PHE A 90 -11.52 4.34 -1.42
C PHE A 90 -10.42 3.86 -2.36
N SER A 91 -10.80 3.29 -3.50
CA SER A 91 -9.84 2.73 -4.46
C SER A 91 -10.38 2.81 -5.89
N ASP A 92 -9.54 2.44 -6.87
CA ASP A 92 -10.03 2.20 -8.22
C ASP A 92 -10.95 0.95 -8.27
N GLY A 93 -11.77 0.86 -9.31
CA GLY A 93 -12.80 -0.15 -9.52
C GLY A 93 -12.45 -1.41 -10.34
N PRO A 94 -11.22 -1.78 -10.73
CA PRO A 94 -10.97 -3.02 -11.45
C PRO A 94 -11.51 -4.24 -10.70
N THR A 95 -12.27 -5.07 -11.40
CA THR A 95 -12.88 -6.29 -10.83
C THR A 95 -11.87 -7.41 -10.58
N THR A 96 -10.65 -7.27 -11.09
CA THR A 96 -9.52 -8.17 -10.82
C THR A 96 -8.86 -7.90 -9.47
N GLN A 97 -9.12 -6.75 -8.85
CA GLN A 97 -8.48 -6.30 -7.61
C GLN A 97 -9.52 -5.90 -6.56
N TYR A 98 -9.81 -4.60 -6.37
CA TYR A 98 -10.61 -4.13 -5.24
C TYR A 98 -12.11 -4.46 -5.36
N ARG A 99 -12.69 -4.37 -6.57
CA ARG A 99 -14.13 -4.54 -6.79
C ARG A 99 -14.50 -6.00 -7.08
N GLN A 100 -14.27 -6.88 -6.10
CA GLN A 100 -14.54 -8.32 -6.25
C GLN A 100 -15.14 -8.97 -5.00
N LYS A 101 -15.78 -10.14 -5.20
CA LYS A 101 -16.49 -10.88 -4.14
C LYS A 101 -15.65 -11.16 -2.90
N GLY A 102 -14.37 -11.52 -3.09
CA GLY A 102 -13.47 -11.85 -1.98
C GLY A 102 -13.16 -10.62 -1.12
N ASN A 103 -13.00 -9.45 -1.75
CA ASN A 103 -12.75 -8.23 -1.01
C ASN A 103 -14.01 -7.77 -0.25
N PHE A 104 -15.20 -7.96 -0.82
CA PHE A 104 -16.45 -7.69 -0.09
C PHE A 104 -16.67 -8.61 1.10
N PHE A 105 -16.31 -9.89 0.98
CA PHE A 105 -16.35 -10.82 2.11
C PHE A 105 -15.40 -10.37 3.22
N LEU A 106 -14.13 -10.11 2.90
CA LEU A 106 -13.15 -9.64 3.89
C LEU A 106 -13.55 -8.29 4.49
N LEU A 107 -14.10 -7.37 3.69
CA LEU A 107 -14.66 -6.13 4.22
C LEU A 107 -15.75 -6.37 5.26
N SER A 108 -16.60 -7.39 5.12
CA SER A 108 -17.64 -7.67 6.12
C SER A 108 -17.11 -8.22 7.44
N THR A 109 -15.88 -8.74 7.50
CA THR A 109 -15.32 -9.42 8.68
C THR A 109 -14.14 -8.67 9.29
N GLU A 110 -13.16 -8.27 8.48
CA GLU A 110 -11.84 -7.80 8.93
C GLU A 110 -11.91 -6.48 9.70
N HIS A 111 -12.81 -5.57 9.34
CA HIS A 111 -12.95 -4.32 10.08
C HIS A 111 -13.44 -4.54 11.52
N LEU A 112 -14.36 -5.50 11.73
CA LEU A 112 -14.86 -5.86 13.06
C LEU A 112 -13.76 -6.55 13.87
N ASN A 113 -13.01 -7.48 13.25
CA ASN A 113 -11.88 -8.17 13.88
C ASN A 113 -10.80 -7.18 14.36
N ARG A 114 -10.69 -6.02 13.71
CA ARG A 114 -9.75 -4.94 14.06
C ARG A 114 -10.38 -3.88 14.98
N GLY A 115 -11.58 -4.10 15.49
CA GLY A 115 -12.24 -3.22 16.46
C GLY A 115 -12.83 -1.94 15.87
N PHE A 116 -13.07 -1.87 14.55
CA PHE A 116 -13.92 -0.83 13.96
C PHE A 116 -15.40 -1.23 14.07
N LYS A 117 -16.29 -0.28 14.32
CA LYS A 117 -17.74 -0.53 14.41
C LYS A 117 -18.40 -0.61 13.04
N ARG A 118 -17.87 0.11 12.06
CA ARG A 118 -18.42 0.19 10.70
C ARG A 118 -17.30 0.35 9.69
N SER A 119 -17.51 -0.17 8.48
CA SER A 119 -16.66 0.13 7.34
C SER A 119 -17.46 0.33 6.07
N THR A 120 -16.89 1.07 5.13
CA THR A 120 -17.41 1.17 3.75
C THR A 120 -16.27 1.07 2.77
N TRP A 121 -16.51 0.54 1.57
CA TRP A 121 -15.54 0.60 0.47
C TRP A 121 -16.18 1.26 -0.74
N ASN A 122 -15.63 2.39 -1.15
CA ASN A 122 -16.11 3.18 -2.27
C ASN A 122 -15.14 3.03 -3.45
N PHE A 123 -15.63 3.21 -4.68
CA PHE A 123 -14.84 3.02 -5.90
C PHE A 123 -14.94 4.23 -6.81
N PHE A 124 -13.87 4.53 -7.54
CA PHE A 124 -13.95 5.45 -8.69
C PHE A 124 -14.85 4.90 -9.80
N GLU A 125 -15.41 5.81 -10.58
CA GLU A 125 -16.11 5.47 -11.82
C GLU A 125 -15.08 5.04 -12.89
N ALA A 126 -15.48 4.10 -13.76
CA ALA A 126 -14.61 3.61 -14.82
C ALA A 126 -14.14 4.76 -15.74
N GLY A 127 -12.84 4.85 -15.99
CA GLY A 127 -12.26 5.89 -16.86
C GLY A 127 -11.93 7.21 -16.17
N HIS A 128 -12.02 7.31 -14.84
CA HIS A 128 -11.50 8.46 -14.11
C HIS A 128 -9.98 8.45 -13.98
N GLY A 129 -9.40 9.65 -13.84
CA GLY A 129 -7.95 9.90 -13.83
C GLY A 129 -7.25 9.50 -12.53
N LYS A 130 -5.94 9.77 -12.49
CA LYS A 130 -5.03 9.43 -11.37
C LYS A 130 -5.51 10.00 -10.03
N GLY A 131 -5.41 9.20 -8.97
CA GLY A 131 -5.74 9.56 -7.59
C GLY A 131 -4.53 10.03 -6.77
N ALA A 132 -4.77 10.43 -5.52
CA ALA A 132 -3.70 10.79 -4.58
C ALA A 132 -2.66 9.66 -4.36
N PRO A 133 -3.06 8.36 -4.28
CA PRO A 133 -2.12 7.25 -4.17
C PRO A 133 -1.09 7.18 -5.32
N ASP A 134 -1.49 7.54 -6.55
CA ASP A 134 -0.57 7.59 -7.69
C ASP A 134 0.57 8.59 -7.48
N GLY A 135 0.27 9.72 -6.82
CA GLY A 135 1.26 10.72 -6.45
C GLY A 135 2.30 10.14 -5.47
N VAL A 136 1.84 9.38 -4.48
CA VAL A 136 2.69 8.70 -3.49
C VAL A 136 3.57 7.65 -4.18
N GLY A 137 2.98 6.76 -5.00
CA GLY A 137 3.74 5.76 -5.76
C GLY A 137 4.75 6.39 -6.73
N GLY A 138 4.36 7.46 -7.41
CA GLY A 138 5.27 8.22 -8.28
C GLY A 138 6.42 8.86 -7.50
N HIS A 139 6.17 9.39 -6.29
CA HIS A 139 7.22 9.94 -5.43
C HIS A 139 8.20 8.85 -4.99
N LEU A 140 7.72 7.73 -4.44
CA LEU A 140 8.57 6.62 -3.99
C LEU A 140 9.46 6.08 -5.12
N LYS A 141 8.90 5.86 -6.31
CA LYS A 141 9.67 5.35 -7.47
C LYS A 141 10.71 6.35 -7.95
N ARG A 142 10.37 7.64 -8.06
CA ARG A 142 11.34 8.68 -8.43
C ARG A 142 12.47 8.83 -7.42
N THR A 143 12.15 8.70 -6.12
CA THR A 143 13.17 8.72 -5.07
C THR A 143 14.10 7.52 -5.19
N ALA A 144 13.58 6.32 -5.43
CA ALA A 144 14.39 5.13 -5.67
C ALA A 144 15.28 5.28 -6.92
N ASP A 145 14.72 5.73 -8.05
CA ASP A 145 15.47 5.96 -9.29
C ASP A 145 16.60 6.99 -9.09
N LYS A 146 16.35 8.04 -8.30
CA LYS A 146 17.36 9.04 -7.95
C LYS A 146 18.49 8.43 -7.10
N LEU A 147 18.18 7.55 -6.16
CA LEU A 147 19.21 6.87 -5.37
C LEU A 147 20.06 5.95 -6.24
N VAL A 148 19.44 5.23 -7.18
CA VAL A 148 20.16 4.39 -8.15
C VAL A 148 21.10 5.22 -9.02
N SER A 149 20.64 6.35 -9.54
CA SER A 149 21.50 7.24 -10.35
C SER A 149 22.65 7.88 -9.55
N GLN A 150 22.56 7.86 -8.22
CA GLN A 150 23.62 8.31 -7.31
C GLN A 150 24.58 7.19 -6.89
N GLY A 151 24.46 5.98 -7.44
CA GLY A 151 25.36 4.86 -7.15
C GLY A 151 24.81 3.81 -6.20
N ARG A 152 23.54 3.91 -5.75
CA ARG A 152 22.95 2.96 -4.81
C ARG A 152 22.26 1.81 -5.54
N ASP A 153 22.73 0.58 -5.34
CA ASP A 153 22.06 -0.60 -5.85
C ASP A 153 20.73 -0.87 -5.13
N ILE A 154 19.67 -1.15 -5.91
CA ILE A 154 18.36 -1.59 -5.43
C ILE A 154 18.02 -2.89 -6.17
N GLY A 155 18.53 -4.01 -5.67
CA GLY A 155 18.43 -5.33 -6.32
C GLY A 155 17.22 -6.16 -5.88
N SER A 156 16.50 -5.74 -4.84
CA SER A 156 15.37 -6.48 -4.27
C SER A 156 14.32 -5.55 -3.64
N ALA A 157 13.13 -6.09 -3.35
CA ALA A 157 12.10 -5.37 -2.59
C ALA A 157 12.58 -4.95 -1.19
N GLN A 158 13.42 -5.77 -0.55
CA GLN A 158 14.03 -5.44 0.74
C GLN A 158 15.00 -4.26 0.63
N ASP A 159 15.80 -4.20 -0.44
CA ASP A 159 16.72 -3.08 -0.69
C ASP A 159 15.93 -1.80 -1.01
N LEU A 160 14.84 -1.93 -1.77
CA LEU A 160 13.93 -0.81 -2.05
C LEU A 160 13.33 -0.26 -0.75
N TYR A 161 12.85 -1.12 0.14
CA TYR A 161 12.36 -0.71 1.45
C TYR A 161 13.43 0.02 2.27
N ARG A 162 14.63 -0.57 2.40
CA ARG A 162 15.77 0.06 3.10
C ARG A 162 16.20 1.37 2.46
N ALA A 163 15.95 1.56 1.18
CA ALA A 163 16.23 2.80 0.47
C ALA A 163 15.23 3.91 0.78
N LEU A 164 13.99 3.54 1.06
CA LEU A 164 12.87 4.47 1.18
C LEU A 164 12.39 4.70 2.60
N VAL A 165 12.67 3.80 3.55
CA VAL A 165 12.16 3.87 4.93
C VAL A 165 12.54 5.17 5.64
N ASP A 166 13.75 5.66 5.41
CA ASP A 166 14.26 6.91 6.01
C ASP A 166 14.14 8.12 5.07
N SER A 167 13.53 7.95 3.89
CA SER A 167 13.53 8.99 2.85
C SER A 167 12.58 10.17 3.10
N GLY A 168 11.80 10.14 4.19
CA GLY A 168 11.02 11.29 4.68
C GLY A 168 9.50 11.10 4.62
N THR A 169 8.83 12.01 3.90
CA THR A 169 7.39 12.39 3.99
C THR A 169 6.34 11.30 3.79
N VAL A 170 6.74 10.07 3.43
CA VAL A 170 5.85 8.93 3.22
C VAL A 170 6.23 7.85 4.22
N ARG A 171 5.27 7.36 4.98
CA ARG A 171 5.50 6.24 5.90
C ARG A 171 5.55 4.93 5.13
N VAL A 172 6.67 4.22 5.20
CA VAL A 172 6.91 3.01 4.41
C VAL A 172 6.97 1.77 5.28
N PHE A 173 6.29 0.70 4.86
CA PHE A 173 6.32 -0.61 5.52
C PHE A 173 6.83 -1.69 4.58
N TYR A 174 7.47 -2.71 5.14
CA TYR A 174 7.85 -3.91 4.42
C TYR A 174 6.89 -5.04 4.75
N ILE A 175 6.43 -5.75 3.71
CA ILE A 175 5.59 -6.94 3.83
C ILE A 175 6.39 -8.11 3.22
N ALA A 176 6.62 -9.15 4.02
CA ALA A 176 7.34 -10.34 3.57
C ALA A 176 6.48 -11.20 2.61
N GLU A 177 7.14 -11.90 1.69
CA GLU A 177 6.49 -12.70 0.64
C GLU A 177 5.53 -13.75 1.20
N ASP A 178 5.99 -14.49 2.20
CA ASP A 178 5.27 -15.57 2.86
C ASP A 178 3.98 -15.09 3.53
N VAL A 179 3.98 -13.87 4.07
CA VAL A 179 2.78 -13.25 4.66
C VAL A 179 1.75 -12.92 3.59
N VAL A 180 2.17 -12.53 2.38
CA VAL A 180 1.27 -12.24 1.26
C VAL A 180 0.73 -13.52 0.61
N GLU A 181 1.60 -14.50 0.37
CA GLU A 181 1.25 -15.74 -0.35
C GLU A 181 0.54 -16.76 0.53
N HIS A 182 0.81 -16.73 1.83
CA HIS A 182 0.16 -17.57 2.83
C HIS A 182 -0.42 -16.72 3.96
N PRO A 183 -1.42 -15.87 3.66
CA PRO A 183 -2.10 -15.09 4.69
C PRO A 183 -2.74 -16.08 5.67
N GLN A 184 -2.22 -16.13 6.90
CA GLN A 184 -2.77 -17.01 7.91
C GLN A 184 -4.24 -16.63 8.13
N LYS A 185 -5.11 -17.64 8.20
CA LYS A 185 -6.48 -17.48 8.68
C LYS A 185 -6.38 -17.17 10.18
N ASN A 186 -6.29 -15.89 10.53
CA ASN A 186 -6.58 -15.48 11.89
C ASN A 186 -8.08 -15.77 12.09
N ALA A 187 -8.33 -16.85 12.83
CA ALA A 187 -9.67 -17.36 13.16
C ALA A 187 -10.42 -16.40 14.08
#